data_AF-A0A7S2Y8T9-F1
#
_entry.id   AF-A0A7S2Y8T9-F1
#
_cell.length_a   1.000
_cell.length_b   1.000
_cell.length_c   1.000
_cell.angle_alpha   90.00
_cell.angle_beta   90.00
_cell.angle_gamma   90.00
#
_symmetry.space_group_name_H-M   'P 1'
#
loop_
_entity.id
_entity.type
_entity.pdbx_description
1 polymer ?
#
loop_
_entity_poly.entity_id
_entity_poly.type
_entity_poly.pdbx_seq_one_letter_code
_entity_poly.pdbx_strand_id
1 'polypeptide(L)'
;MASEDISKHNIVIAFEERIFDAVIEDLQLRQPTEDFRPMHVICLDTKDNPHEAARQGIVALRLCWRLEHCEDLDLEAAEIIDEFQRERDSETNIKILYQVCYL
;
A
#
# COMPACT_ATOMS: atom_id res chain seq x y z
N MET A 1 6.18 -10.11 14.40
CA MET A 1 7.24 -10.58 13.48
C MET A 1 8.49 -9.74 13.72
N ALA A 2 9.69 -10.29 13.49
CA ALA A 2 10.92 -9.50 13.58
C ALA A 2 11.02 -8.50 12.42
N SER A 3 11.75 -7.39 12.59
CA SER A 3 11.95 -6.40 11.52
C SER A 3 12.51 -7.05 10.25
N GLU A 4 13.44 -7.99 10.39
CA GLU A 4 14.03 -8.79 9.29
C GLU A 4 13.01 -9.62 8.50
N ASP A 5 11.91 -10.05 9.13
CA ASP A 5 10.87 -10.78 8.40
C ASP A 5 9.95 -9.84 7.63
N ILE A 6 9.72 -8.63 8.18
CA ILE A 6 8.86 -7.63 7.56
C ILE A 6 9.59 -7.00 6.36
N SER A 7 10.90 -6.73 6.47
CA SER A 7 11.74 -6.16 5.41
C SER A 7 11.91 -7.05 4.17
N LYS A 8 11.39 -8.29 4.19
CA LYS A 8 11.24 -9.15 3.00
C LYS A 8 10.14 -8.68 2.05
N HIS A 9 9.32 -7.71 2.46
CA HIS A 9 8.22 -7.16 1.66
C HIS A 9 8.53 -5.71 1.30
N ASN A 10 8.11 -5.30 0.12
CA ASN A 10 8.26 -3.92 -0.34
C ASN A 10 6.97 -3.10 -0.16
N ILE A 11 5.81 -3.76 -0.19
CA ILE A 11 4.50 -3.11 -0.21
C ILE A 11 3.60 -3.74 0.84
N VAL A 12 2.85 -2.91 1.57
CA VAL A 12 1.75 -3.31 2.46
C VAL A 12 0.46 -2.67 1.95
N ILE A 13 -0.58 -3.49 1.75
CA ILE A 13 -1.90 -3.01 1.36
C ILE A 13 -2.87 -3.18 2.53
N ALA A 14 -3.40 -2.06 3.01
CA ALA A 14 -4.49 -1.98 3.96
C ALA A 14 -5.82 -1.75 3.23
N PHE A 15 -6.90 -2.22 3.85
CA PHE A 15 -8.27 -2.10 3.33
C PHE A 15 -9.17 -1.27 4.26
N GLU A 16 -8.57 -0.62 5.26
CA GLU A 16 -9.24 0.23 6.22
C GLU A 16 -8.24 1.25 6.76
N GLU A 17 -8.65 2.52 6.84
CA GLU A 17 -7.80 3.63 7.31
C GLU A 17 -7.23 3.38 8.72
N ARG A 18 -8.02 2.81 9.64
CA ARG A 18 -7.53 2.46 10.99
C ARG A 18 -6.41 1.42 10.98
N ILE A 19 -6.44 0.49 10.03
CA ILE A 19 -5.40 -0.53 9.87
C ILE A 19 -4.16 0.08 9.21
N PHE A 20 -4.35 0.98 8.24
CA PHE A 20 -3.27 1.75 7.65
C PHE A 20 -2.49 2.53 8.72
N ASP A 21 -3.18 3.27 9.58
CA ASP A 21 -2.56 4.02 10.68
C ASP A 21 -1.82 3.10 11.67
N ALA A 22 -2.44 1.98 12.05
CA ALA A 22 -1.83 1.02 12.97
C ALA A 22 -0.55 0.37 12.39
N VAL A 23 -0.53 0.10 11.08
CA VAL A 23 0.66 -0.41 10.39
C VAL A 23 1.77 0.64 10.41
N ILE A 24 1.47 1.90 10.05
CA ILE A 24 2.46 2.98 10.07
C ILE A 24 3.06 3.17 11.46
N GLU A 25 2.22 3.19 12.49
CA GLU A 25 2.67 3.32 13.89
C GLU A 25 3.60 2.17 14.28
N ASP A 26 3.22 0.92 13.98
CA ASP A 26 4.06 -0.25 14.27
C ASP A 26 5.39 -0.22 13.51
N LEU A 27 5.40 0.17 12.23
CA LEU A 27 6.63 0.29 11.44
C LEU A 27 7.55 1.37 11.99
N GLN A 28 7.02 2.52 12.39
CA GLN A 28 7.81 3.64 12.93
C GLN A 28 8.38 3.39 14.32
N LEU A 29 7.77 2.51 15.12
CA LEU A 29 8.24 2.16 16.46
C LEU A 29 9.30 1.06 16.46
N ARG A 30 9.52 0.38 15.33
CA ARG A 30 10.48 -0.71 15.21
C ARG A 30 11.92 -0.19 15.08
N GLN A 31 12.85 -1.06 15.45
CA GLN A 31 14.26 -0.81 15.14
C GLN A 31 14.49 -0.97 13.65
N PRO A 32 15.18 0.01 13.03
CA PRO A 32 15.58 -0.08 11.64
C PRO A 32 16.48 -1.30 11.36
N THR A 33 16.28 -1.92 10.20
CA THR A 33 17.12 -2.96 9.62
C THR A 33 18.37 -2.33 9.03
N GLU A 34 19.42 -3.14 8.86
CA GLU A 34 20.69 -2.66 8.30
C GLU A 34 20.55 -2.09 6.89
N ASP A 35 19.64 -2.66 6.08
CA ASP A 35 19.41 -2.26 4.70
C ASP A 35 18.60 -0.95 4.58
N PHE A 36 17.87 -0.54 5.64
CA PHE A 36 17.07 0.67 5.70
C PHE A 36 16.17 0.90 4.47
N ARG A 37 15.55 -0.17 3.97
CA ARG A 37 14.76 -0.14 2.74
C ARG A 37 13.40 0.53 2.95
N PRO A 38 12.87 1.23 1.93
CA PRO A 38 11.53 1.77 1.99
C PRO A 38 10.48 0.66 2.00
N MET A 39 9.41 0.91 2.75
CA MET A 39 8.21 0.11 2.80
C MET A 39 7.02 0.98 2.38
N HIS A 40 6.40 0.62 1.27
CA HIS A 40 5.28 1.35 0.69
C HIS A 40 3.97 0.87 1.32
N VAL A 41 3.38 1.68 2.19
CA VAL A 41 2.09 1.39 2.83
C VAL A 41 0.99 2.10 2.04
N ILE A 42 -0.01 1.36 1.58
CA ILE A 42 -1.10 1.85 0.74
C ILE A 42 -2.43 1.47 1.37
N CYS A 43 -3.38 2.40 1.47
CA CYS A 43 -4.75 2.11 1.88
C CYS A 43 -5.70 2.20 0.69
N LEU A 44 -6.45 1.13 0.47
CA LEU A 44 -7.54 1.03 -0.48
C LEU A 44 -8.85 0.82 0.30
N ASP A 45 -9.30 1.87 1.00
CA ASP A 45 -10.42 1.81 1.94
C ASP A 45 -11.66 1.16 1.31
N THR A 46 -12.24 0.17 2.00
CA THR A 46 -13.42 -0.55 1.55
C THR A 46 -14.38 -0.82 2.71
N LYS A 47 -15.65 -1.02 2.37
CA LYS A 47 -16.64 -1.44 3.35
C LYS A 47 -16.42 -2.89 3.75
N ASP A 48 -16.60 -3.18 5.03
CA ASP A 48 -16.55 -4.54 5.58
C ASP A 48 -17.82 -5.33 5.24
N ASN A 49 -17.91 -5.74 3.98
CA ASN A 49 -18.87 -6.73 3.53
C ASN A 49 -18.29 -7.54 2.36
N PRO A 50 -18.75 -8.78 2.15
CA PRO A 50 -18.18 -9.66 1.12
C PRO A 50 -18.24 -9.11 -0.31
N HIS A 51 -19.30 -8.35 -0.64
CA HIS A 51 -19.49 -7.82 -1.99
C HIS A 51 -18.45 -6.74 -2.32
N GLU A 52 -18.26 -5.77 -1.42
CA GLU A 52 -17.26 -4.72 -1.60
C GLU A 52 -15.83 -5.28 -1.47
N ALA A 53 -15.59 -6.25 -0.57
CA ALA A 53 -14.30 -6.94 -0.48
C ALA A 53 -13.89 -7.63 -1.79
N ALA A 54 -14.83 -8.30 -2.47
CA ALA A 54 -14.57 -8.94 -3.76
C ALA A 54 -14.22 -7.90 -4.84
N ARG A 55 -14.93 -6.77 -4.88
CA ARG A 55 -14.65 -5.67 -5.82
C ARG A 55 -13.28 -5.04 -5.53
N GLN A 56 -13.01 -4.73 -4.26
CA GLN A 56 -11.75 -4.11 -3.86
C GLN A 56 -10.56 -5.03 -4.05
N GLY A 57 -10.72 -6.35 -3.89
CA GLY A 57 -9.68 -7.32 -4.21
C GLY A 57 -9.23 -7.27 -5.67
N ILE A 58 -10.16 -7.06 -6.61
CA ILE A 58 -9.84 -6.86 -8.03
C ILE A 58 -9.10 -5.54 -8.23
N VAL A 59 -9.48 -4.48 -7.51
CA VAL A 59 -8.80 -3.18 -7.56
C VAL A 59 -7.37 -3.29 -7.05
N ALA A 60 -7.18 -3.91 -5.88
CA ALA A 60 -5.87 -4.14 -5.28
C ALA A 60 -4.97 -4.95 -6.21
N LEU A 61 -5.48 -6.04 -6.80
CA LEU A 61 -4.72 -6.85 -7.75
C LEU A 61 -4.24 -6.04 -8.96
N ARG A 62 -5.08 -5.15 -9.51
CA ARG A 62 -4.68 -4.27 -10.62
C ARG A 62 -3.57 -3.30 -10.22
N LEU A 63 -3.64 -2.72 -9.02
CA LEU A 63 -2.59 -1.85 -8.50
C LEU A 63 -1.28 -2.62 -8.31
N CYS A 64 -1.34 -3.82 -7.71
CA CYS A 64 -0.18 -4.71 -7.57
C CYS A 64 0.46 -5.00 -8.93
N TRP A 65 -0.33 -5.32 -9.95
CA TRP A 65 0.21 -5.55 -11.29
C TRP A 65 0.94 -4.34 -11.85
N ARG A 66 0.47 -3.11 -11.64
CA ARG A 66 1.18 -1.91 -12.10
C ARG A 66 2.50 -1.71 -11.36
N LEU A 67 2.47 -1.84 -10.05
CA LEU A 67 3.66 -1.68 -9.20
C LEU A 67 4.70 -2.78 -9.48
N GLU A 68 4.28 -4.01 -9.80
CA GLU A 68 5.20 -5.10 -10.18
C GLU A 68 5.91 -4.85 -11.52
N HIS A 69 5.31 -4.07 -12.43
CA HIS A 69 5.87 -3.81 -13.76
C HIS A 69 6.75 -2.55 -13.84
N CYS A 70 6.91 -1.79 -12.75
CA CYS A 70 7.83 -0.66 -12.73
C CYS A 70 9.29 -1.13 -12.72
N GLU A 71 10.21 -0.27 -13.17
CA GLU A 71 11.65 -0.59 -13.15
C GLU A 71 12.26 -0.25 -11.79
N ASP A 72 11.81 0.84 -11.17
CA ASP A 72 12.24 1.34 -9.87
C ASP A 72 11.03 1.71 -8.99
N LEU A 73 10.64 0.80 -8.10
CA LEU A 73 9.50 0.99 -7.21
C LEU A 73 9.65 2.22 -6.30
N ASP A 74 10.86 2.50 -5.83
CA ASP A 74 11.12 3.56 -4.86
C ASP A 74 10.90 4.94 -5.49
N LEU A 75 11.22 5.07 -6.79
CA LEU A 75 11.04 6.28 -7.57
C LEU A 75 9.65 6.39 -8.20
N GLU A 76 9.09 5.29 -8.70
CA GLU A 76 7.89 5.29 -9.54
C GLU A 76 6.58 5.08 -8.77
N ALA A 77 6.61 4.48 -7.57
CA ALA A 77 5.38 4.11 -6.85
C ALA A 77 4.44 5.30 -6.63
N ALA A 78 4.96 6.48 -6.28
CA ALA A 78 4.15 7.65 -6.03
C ALA A 78 3.36 8.10 -7.28
N GLU A 79 4.01 8.10 -8.44
CA GLU A 79 3.39 8.46 -9.72
C GLU A 79 2.36 7.40 -10.14
N ILE A 80 2.71 6.12 -10.05
CA ILE A 80 1.80 5.01 -10.37
C ILE A 80 0.52 5.06 -9.52
N ILE A 81 0.65 5.35 -8.22
CA ILE A 81 -0.50 5.44 -7.31
C ILE A 81 -1.38 6.65 -7.64
N ASP A 82 -0.79 7.80 -7.94
CA ASP A 82 -1.50 9.02 -8.30
C ASP A 82 -2.23 8.88 -9.65
N GLU A 83 -1.60 8.28 -10.65
CA GLU A 83 -2.26 7.90 -11.91
C GLU A 83 -3.41 6.91 -11.69
N PHE A 84 -3.18 5.88 -10.88
CA PHE A 84 -4.21 4.90 -10.55
C PHE A 84 -5.40 5.54 -9.83
N GLN A 85 -5.16 6.49 -8.92
CA GLN A 85 -6.23 7.23 -8.27
C GLN A 85 -7.05 8.05 -9.28
N ARG A 86 -6.39 8.80 -10.19
CA ARG A 86 -7.10 9.61 -11.21
C ARG A 86 -7.99 8.77 -12.11
N GLU A 87 -7.52 7.61 -12.55
CA GLU A 87 -8.34 6.69 -13.34
C GLU A 87 -9.57 6.23 -12.55
N ARG A 88 -9.39 5.92 -11.26
CA ARG A 88 -10.47 5.46 -10.40
C ARG A 88 -11.46 6.54 -10.04
N ASP A 89 -11.03 7.78 -9.83
CA ASP A 89 -11.92 8.92 -9.56
C ASP A 89 -12.96 9.12 -10.67
N SER A 90 -12.64 8.72 -11.91
CA SER A 90 -13.58 8.76 -13.03
C SER A 90 -14.66 7.66 -13.00
N GLU A 91 -14.42 6.57 -12.26
CA GLU A 91 -15.30 5.40 -12.16
C GLU A 91 -15.99 5.28 -10.78
N THR A 92 -15.32 5.72 -9.71
CA THR A 92 -15.65 5.48 -8.30
C THR A 92 -14.98 6.52 -7.40
N ASN A 93 -15.61 6.91 -6.28
CA ASN A 93 -15.01 7.86 -5.33
C ASN A 93 -14.09 7.18 -4.29
N ILE A 94 -13.11 6.39 -4.75
CA ILE A 94 -12.17 5.67 -3.88
C ILE A 94 -10.97 6.57 -3.59
N LYS A 95 -10.80 6.96 -2.32
CA LYS A 95 -9.62 7.69 -1.87
C LYS A 95 -8.50 6.70 -1.55
N ILE A 96 -7.33 6.89 -2.14
CA ILE A 96 -6.15 6.09 -1.85
C ILE A 96 -5.27 6.86 -0.87
N LEU A 97 -4.84 6.21 0.21
CA LEU A 97 -3.80 6.75 1.09
C LEU A 97 -2.49 6.07 0.78
N TYR A 98 -1.39 6.82 0.88
CA TYR A 98 -0.07 6.31 0.58
C TYR A 98 0.96 6.95 1.50
N GLN A 99 1.82 6.12 2.09
CA GLN A 99 2.94 6.56 2.90
C GLN A 99 4.13 5.61 2.72
N VAL A 100 5.32 6.19 2.69
CA VAL A 100 6.58 5.45 2.77
C VAL A 100 7.05 5.43 4.22
N CYS A 101 7.28 4.23 4.73
CA CYS A 101 7.94 3.98 6.01
C CYS A 101 9.35 3.41 5.76
N TYR A 102 10.22 3.45 6.76
CA TYR A 102 11.55 2.87 6.68
C TYR A 102 11.72 1.94 7.85
N LEU A 103 12.26 0.76 7.56
CA LEU A 103 12.32 -0.34 8.50
C LEU A 103 13.70 -0.84 8.78
#